data_AF-C5BI75-F1
#
_entry.id   AF-C5BI75-F1
#
_cell.length_a   1.000
_cell.length_b   1.000
_cell.length_c   1.000
_cell.angle_alpha   90.00
_cell.angle_beta   90.00
_cell.angle_gamma   90.00
#
_symmetry.space_group_name_H-M   'P 1'
#
loop_
_entity.id
_entity.type
_entity.pdbx_description
1 polymer ?
#
loop_
_entity_poly.entity_id
_entity_poly.type
_entity_poly.pdbx_seq_one_letter_code
_entity_poly.pdbx_strand_id
1 'polypeptide(L)'
;MFDQIAKQLFNDISDKVSAISSSDSNASSQVRAALESGLRKLNLVTREEFDAQQAVLLRTREKLELLEKKIAELETAQQAPQQPE
;
A
#
# COMPACT_ATOMS: atom_id res chain seq x y z
N MET A 1 4.57 -6.67 7.61
CA MET A 1 5.43 -6.03 6.59
C MET A 1 5.61 -4.53 6.87
N PHE A 2 4.52 -3.75 6.97
CA PHE A 2 4.59 -2.34 7.38
C PHE A 2 5.23 -2.12 8.76
N ASP A 3 4.96 -2.98 9.73
CA ASP A 3 5.56 -2.87 11.08
C ASP A 3 7.08 -3.00 11.12
N GLN A 4 7.66 -3.81 10.22
CA GLN A 4 9.13 -3.96 10.13
C GLN A 4 9.77 -2.70 9.53
N ILE A 5 9.12 -2.12 8.52
CA ILE A 5 9.55 -0.87 7.90
C ILE A 5 9.47 0.27 8.93
N ALA A 6 8.37 0.36 9.69
CA ALA A 6 8.21 1.36 10.74
C ALA A 6 9.29 1.24 11.84
N LYS A 7 9.61 0.01 12.28
CA LYS A 7 10.66 -0.25 13.27
C LYS A 7 12.07 0.08 12.75
N GLN A 8 12.39 -0.28 11.51
CA GLN A 8 13.69 0.04 10.91
C GLN A 8 13.89 1.55 10.73
N LEU A 9 12.85 2.27 10.31
CA LEU A 9 12.90 3.73 10.19
C LEU A 9 13.02 4.43 11.53
N PHE A 10 12.28 3.95 12.54
CA PHE A 10 12.37 4.50 13.88
C PHE A 10 13.78 4.34 14.46
N ASN A 11 14.40 3.17 14.27
CA ASN A 11 15.77 2.93 14.68
C ASN A 11 16.76 3.82 13.91
N ASP A 12 16.68 3.88 12.57
CA ASP A 12 17.54 4.74 11.73
C ASP A 12 17.46 6.22 12.10
N ILE A 13 16.26 6.72 12.43
CA ILE A 13 16.02 8.09 12.85
C ILE A 13 16.53 8.29 14.28
N SER A 14 16.21 7.40 15.21
CA SER A 14 16.66 7.47 16.61
C SER A 14 18.19 7.44 16.73
N ASP A 15 18.87 6.63 15.92
CA ASP A 15 20.33 6.54 15.88
C ASP A 15 20.95 7.84 15.33
N LYS A 16 20.35 8.43 14.28
CA LYS A 16 20.79 9.74 13.78
C LYS A 16 20.49 10.88 14.76
N VAL A 17 19.34 10.88 15.42
CA VAL A 17 18.91 11.94 16.37
C VAL A 17 19.70 11.89 17.68
N SER A 18 20.01 10.71 18.19
CA SER A 18 20.86 10.54 19.38
C SER A 18 22.30 11.02 19.13
N ALA A 19 22.84 10.82 17.92
CA ALA A 19 24.13 11.37 17.50
C ALA A 19 24.16 12.90 17.39
N ILE A 20 22.98 13.55 17.25
CA ILE A 20 22.83 15.00 17.13
C ILE A 20 22.66 15.68 18.50
N SER A 21 22.09 14.98 19.48
CA SER A 21 21.79 15.52 20.83
C SER A 21 23.03 15.81 21.68
N SER A 22 24.21 15.38 21.24
CA SER A 22 25.50 15.63 21.90
C SER A 22 26.22 16.89 21.38
N SER A 23 25.64 17.69 20.47
CA SER A 23 26.28 18.90 19.91
C SER A 23 25.29 20.05 19.61
N ASP A 24 25.59 21.24 20.14
CA ASP A 24 24.76 22.44 20.22
C ASP A 24 24.25 23.07 18.90
N SER A 25 23.18 23.87 19.04
CA SER A 25 22.59 24.90 18.15
C SER A 25 22.04 24.51 16.77
N ASN A 26 22.59 23.48 16.11
CA ASN A 26 22.16 23.03 14.78
C ASN A 26 21.34 21.72 14.79
N ALA A 27 20.91 21.29 15.98
CA ALA A 27 20.19 20.02 16.12
C ALA A 27 18.88 19.98 15.33
N SER A 28 18.13 21.09 15.29
CA SER A 28 16.82 21.15 14.62
C SER A 28 16.92 20.94 13.10
N SER A 29 17.94 21.51 12.44
CA SER A 29 18.15 21.36 11.00
C SER A 29 18.62 19.94 10.63
N GLN A 30 19.45 19.33 11.47
CA GLN A 30 19.93 17.97 11.27
C GLN A 30 18.83 16.92 11.52
N VAL A 31 17.99 17.12 12.54
CA VAL A 31 16.79 16.29 12.78
C VAL A 31 15.83 16.37 11.60
N ARG A 32 15.59 17.57 11.06
CA ARG A 32 14.76 17.77 9.87
C ARG A 32 15.33 17.04 8.64
N ALA A 33 16.64 17.12 8.41
CA ALA A 33 17.30 16.40 7.33
C ALA A 33 17.23 14.87 7.50
N ALA A 34 17.34 14.35 8.73
CA ALA A 34 17.20 12.93 9.03
C ALA A 34 15.75 12.44 8.77
N LEU A 35 14.75 13.22 9.16
CA LEU A 35 13.33 12.96 8.87
C LEU A 35 13.06 12.99 7.36
N GLU A 36 13.50 14.02 6.65
CA GLU A 36 13.35 14.12 5.19
C GLU A 36 14.04 12.97 4.46
N SER A 37 15.22 12.54 4.93
CA SER A 37 15.93 11.38 4.40
C SER A 37 15.18 10.06 4.67
N GLY A 38 14.65 9.88 5.87
CA GLY A 38 13.84 8.71 6.22
C GLY A 38 12.54 8.64 5.42
N LEU A 39 11.86 9.78 5.25
CA LEU A 39 10.63 9.91 4.46
C LEU A 39 10.87 9.64 2.96
N ARG A 40 12.04 10.02 2.43
CA ARG A 40 12.45 9.70 1.06
C ARG A 40 12.80 8.23 0.83
N LYS A 41 13.28 7.53 1.86
CA LYS A 41 13.57 6.09 1.80
C LYS A 41 12.29 5.24 1.81
N LEU A 42 11.21 5.77 2.38
CA LEU A 42 9.89 5.20 2.17
C LEU A 42 9.52 5.46 0.71
N ASN A 43 9.22 4.40 -0.06
CA ASN A 43 8.68 4.51 -1.42
C ASN A 43 7.25 5.09 -1.35
N LEU A 44 7.15 6.35 -0.92
CA LEU A 44 5.88 7.04 -0.70
C LEU A 44 5.29 7.39 -2.04
N VAL A 45 4.05 6.95 -2.22
CA VAL A 45 3.18 7.46 -3.28
C VAL A 45 2.42 8.66 -2.73
N THR A 46 2.08 9.58 -3.61
CA THR A 46 1.20 10.70 -3.25
C THR A 46 -0.17 10.17 -2.84
N ARG A 47 -0.91 10.97 -2.06
CA ARG A 47 -2.27 10.61 -1.66
C ARG A 47 -3.17 10.39 -2.88
N GLU A 48 -3.00 11.20 -3.92
CA GLU A 48 -3.76 11.11 -5.17
C GLU A 48 -3.47 9.79 -5.92
N GLU A 49 -2.21 9.37 -6.01
CA GLU A 49 -1.84 8.08 -6.62
C GLU A 49 -2.41 6.90 -5.84
N PHE A 50 -2.39 6.97 -4.52
CA PHE A 50 -3.00 5.95 -3.66
C PHE A 50 -4.52 5.85 -3.91
N ASP A 51 -5.21 6.98 -3.90
CA ASP A 51 -6.67 7.02 -4.12
C ASP A 51 -7.01 6.53 -5.55
N ALA A 52 -6.20 6.86 -6.55
CA ALA A 52 -6.34 6.35 -7.91
C ALA A 52 -6.18 4.82 -7.99
N GLN A 53 -5.17 4.25 -7.34
CA GLN A 53 -4.97 2.79 -7.29
C GLN A 53 -6.13 2.09 -6.57
N GLN A 54 -6.63 2.67 -5.47
CA GLN A 54 -7.80 2.15 -4.77
C GLN A 54 -9.04 2.12 -5.66
N ALA A 55 -9.28 3.18 -6.45
CA ALA A 55 -10.40 3.24 -7.38
C ALA A 55 -10.28 2.19 -8.50
N VAL A 56 -9.08 1.94 -9.01
CA VAL A 56 -8.83 0.84 -9.97
C VAL A 56 -9.15 -0.51 -9.33
N LEU A 57 -8.66 -0.77 -8.12
CA LEU A 57 -8.93 -2.02 -7.40
C LEU A 57 -10.44 -2.24 -7.18
N LEU A 58 -11.17 -1.21 -6.78
CA LEU A 58 -12.63 -1.29 -6.61
C LEU A 58 -13.31 -1.72 -7.91
N ARG A 59 -13.00 -1.04 -9.02
CA ARG A 59 -13.55 -1.38 -10.35
C ARG A 59 -13.17 -2.78 -10.81
N THR A 60 -11.96 -3.24 -10.50
CA THR A 60 -11.56 -4.61 -10.84
C THR A 60 -12.37 -5.64 -10.05
N ARG A 61 -12.66 -5.36 -8.77
CA ARG A 61 -13.48 -6.24 -7.93
C ARG A 61 -14.91 -6.35 -8.47
N GLU A 62 -15.52 -5.22 -8.81
CA GLU A 62 -16.87 -5.18 -9.42
C GLU A 62 -16.93 -5.98 -10.72
N LYS A 63 -15.92 -5.82 -11.59
CA LYS A 63 -15.83 -6.58 -12.84
C LYS A 63 -15.64 -8.08 -12.60
N LEU A 64 -14.85 -8.44 -11.58
CA LEU A 64 -14.59 -9.82 -11.21
C LEU A 64 -15.89 -10.49 -10.73
N GLU A 65 -16.63 -9.85 -9.83
CA GLU A 65 -17.93 -10.33 -9.36
C GLU A 65 -18.95 -10.49 -10.50
N LEU A 66 -18.96 -9.57 -11.47
CA LEU A 66 -19.82 -9.69 -12.65
C LEU A 66 -19.45 -10.88 -13.53
N LEU A 67 -18.15 -11.12 -13.73
CA LEU A 67 -17.67 -12.26 -14.50
C LEU A 67 -17.95 -13.58 -13.79
N GLU A 68 -17.77 -13.65 -12.47
CA GLU A 68 -18.12 -14.82 -11.66
C GLU A 68 -19.61 -15.17 -11.80
N LYS A 69 -20.50 -14.17 -11.76
CA LYS A 69 -21.94 -14.38 -11.99
C LYS A 69 -22.23 -14.92 -13.38
N LYS A 70 -21.62 -14.34 -14.42
CA LYS A 70 -21.78 -14.81 -15.80
C LYS A 70 -21.31 -16.25 -15.97
N ILE A 71 -20.19 -16.61 -15.35
CA ILE A 71 -19.67 -17.98 -15.39
C ILE A 71 -20.66 -18.92 -14.69
N ALA A 72 -21.15 -18.58 -13.49
CA ALA A 72 -22.12 -19.39 -12.77
C ALA A 72 -23.43 -19.60 -13.57
N GLU A 73 -23.92 -18.55 -14.24
CA GLU A 73 -25.09 -18.64 -15.13
C GLU A 73 -24.85 -19.60 -16.30
N LEU A 74 -23.68 -19.51 -16.94
CA LEU A 74 -23.31 -20.39 -18.05
C LEU A 74 -23.09 -21.84 -17.61
N GLU A 75 -22.44 -22.06 -16.47
CA GLU A 75 -22.25 -23.39 -15.88
C GLU A 75 -23.59 -24.02 -15.53
N THR A 76 -24.54 -23.25 -14.99
CA THR A 76 -25.90 -23.71 -14.69
C THR A 76 -26.67 -24.05 -15.97
N ALA A 77 -26.55 -23.22 -17.01
CA ALA A 77 -27.19 -23.45 -18.30
C ALA A 77 -26.63 -24.69 -19.02
N GLN A 78 -25.34 -24.99 -18.88
CA GLN A 78 -24.72 -26.21 -19.43
C GLN A 78 -25.07 -27.48 -18.64
N GLN A 79 -25.37 -27.36 -17.35
CA GLN A 79 -25.77 -28.48 -16.49
C GLN A 79 -27.28 -28.79 -16.55
N ALA A 80 -28.08 -27.93 -17.22
CA ALA A 80 -29.47 -28.25 -17.50
C ALA A 80 -29.51 -29.53 -18.37
N PRO A 81 -30.21 -30.60 -17.95
CA PRO A 81 -30.26 -31.82 -18.72
C PRO A 81 -30.82 -31.50 -20.10
N GLN A 82 -30.06 -31.85 -21.14
CA GLN A 82 -30.58 -31.97 -22.49
C GLN A 82 -31.75 -32.94 -22.40
N GLN A 83 -32.98 -32.41 -22.38
CA GLN A 83 -34.18 -33.22 -22.50
C GLN A 83 -34.09 -33.91 -23.87
N PRO A 84 -34.00 -35.24 -23.91
CA PRO A 84 -34.05 -35.95 -25.17
C PRO A 84 -35.52 -35.90 -25.64
N GLU A 85 -35.76 -35.26 -26.79
CA GLU A 85 -36.91 -35.63 -27.64
C GLU A 85 -36.58 -36.90 -28.42
#